data_AF-B9AG55-F1
#
_entry.id   AF-B9AG55-F1
#
_cell.length_a   1.000
_cell.length_b   1.000
_cell.length_c   1.000
_cell.angle_alpha   90.00
_cell.angle_beta   90.00
_cell.angle_gamma   90.00
#
_symmetry.space_group_name_H-M   'P 1'
#
loop_
_entity.id
_entity.type
_entity.pdbx_description
1 polymer ?
#
loop_
_entity_poly.entity_id
_entity_poly.type
_entity_poly.pdbx_seq_one_letter_code
_entity_poly.pdbx_strand_id
1 'polypeptide(L)'
;MPTRYIGDGYWELISRQMSIVTRSQQERFKEAKIAVIGCGGIGGQTIEMLARMGVGQLNLVDDDAFDLSNLNRQTLASIKELGLSKSKVAKEKVRLINPYVKVNCFEETVTKENVDKIIGECDIVIDALDNVKTRVIVSRAAENKKIPFIHGAIHGTLGQITVFSADKDINYETMFNLPSKDKDLTEDVLDDLSSVTSGVPPVIGPTPNLIGCLEAMEAFKIMTGVGKVTQAPEILTFDLLDLTSFNVNEI
;
A
#
# COMPACT_ATOMS: atom_id res chain seq x y z
N MET A 1 -6.47 1.86 -26.70
CA MET A 1 -7.27 0.65 -26.41
C MET A 1 -8.03 0.26 -27.68
N PRO A 2 -8.05 -1.01 -28.09
CA PRO A 2 -8.88 -1.44 -29.22
C PRO A 2 -10.35 -1.05 -29.01
N THR A 3 -11.03 -0.60 -30.07
CA THR A 3 -12.43 -0.08 -30.00
C THR A 3 -13.43 -1.10 -29.47
N ARG A 4 -13.19 -2.40 -29.67
CA ARG A 4 -14.04 -3.49 -29.16
C ARG A 4 -14.19 -3.52 -27.63
N TYR A 5 -13.30 -2.85 -26.91
CA TYR A 5 -13.30 -2.82 -25.46
C TYR A 5 -13.86 -1.53 -24.86
N ILE A 6 -14.36 -0.62 -25.69
CA ILE A 6 -15.04 0.59 -25.20
C ILE A 6 -16.39 0.16 -24.58
N GLY A 7 -16.63 0.56 -23.33
CA GLY A 7 -17.83 0.16 -22.56
C GLY A 7 -17.52 -0.97 -21.58
N ASP A 8 -17.73 -2.21 -22.00
CA ASP A 8 -17.65 -3.40 -21.11
C ASP A 8 -16.22 -3.90 -20.86
N GLY A 9 -15.19 -3.27 -21.41
CA GLY A 9 -13.82 -3.78 -21.29
C GLY A 9 -13.28 -3.81 -19.86
N TYR A 10 -13.87 -3.06 -18.91
CA TYR A 10 -13.57 -3.24 -17.48
C TYR A 10 -13.95 -4.65 -17.02
N TRP A 11 -15.18 -5.08 -17.34
CA TRP A 11 -15.71 -6.38 -16.90
C TRP A 11 -14.99 -7.54 -17.57
N GLU A 12 -14.55 -7.38 -18.81
CA GLU A 12 -13.72 -8.38 -19.48
C GLU A 12 -12.33 -8.50 -18.81
N LEU A 13 -11.70 -7.36 -18.46
CA LEU A 13 -10.39 -7.31 -17.80
C LEU A 13 -10.41 -8.09 -16.47
N ILE A 14 -11.46 -7.91 -15.66
CA ILE A 14 -11.58 -8.58 -14.36
C ILE A 14 -12.39 -9.89 -14.42
N SER A 15 -12.73 -10.40 -15.61
CA SER A 15 -13.62 -11.56 -15.75
C SER A 15 -13.16 -12.81 -15.00
N ARG A 16 -11.84 -13.00 -14.83
CA ARG A 16 -11.25 -14.15 -14.14
C ARG A 16 -11.39 -14.14 -12.62
N GLN A 17 -11.62 -12.97 -11.99
CA GLN A 17 -11.87 -12.88 -10.54
C GLN A 17 -13.37 -12.92 -10.20
N MET A 18 -14.27 -12.84 -11.19
CA MET A 18 -15.73 -12.85 -10.98
C MET A 18 -16.28 -14.19 -10.46
N SER A 19 -15.47 -15.26 -10.38
CA SER A 19 -15.84 -16.49 -9.67
C SER A 19 -15.61 -16.41 -8.15
N ILE A 20 -14.90 -15.39 -7.68
CA ILE A 20 -14.55 -15.18 -6.27
C ILE A 20 -15.51 -14.18 -5.61
N VAL A 21 -15.94 -13.17 -6.36
CA VAL A 21 -16.81 -12.09 -5.87
C VAL A 21 -18.03 -11.90 -6.78
N THR A 22 -19.12 -11.41 -6.21
CA THR A 22 -20.29 -10.99 -6.99
C THR A 22 -20.01 -9.68 -7.73
N ARG A 23 -20.85 -9.37 -8.73
CA ARG A 23 -20.77 -8.09 -9.44
C ARG A 23 -20.89 -6.90 -8.50
N SER A 24 -21.83 -6.90 -7.57
CA SER A 24 -22.00 -5.80 -6.62
C SER A 24 -20.81 -5.63 -5.68
N GLN A 25 -20.15 -6.72 -5.29
CA GLN A 25 -18.90 -6.66 -4.52
C GLN A 25 -17.77 -6.03 -5.34
N GLN A 26 -17.63 -6.42 -6.62
CA GLN A 26 -16.65 -5.83 -7.52
C GLN A 26 -16.95 -4.35 -7.83
N GLU A 27 -18.23 -3.97 -7.94
CA GLU A 27 -18.64 -2.58 -8.14
C GLU A 27 -18.16 -1.69 -6.99
N ARG A 28 -18.20 -2.16 -5.74
CA ARG A 28 -17.60 -1.43 -4.61
C ARG A 28 -16.10 -1.19 -4.79
N PHE A 29 -15.36 -2.19 -5.25
CA PHE A 29 -13.92 -2.03 -5.50
C PHE A 29 -13.63 -1.12 -6.71
N LYS A 30 -14.48 -1.17 -7.73
CA LYS A 30 -14.47 -0.26 -8.89
C LYS A 30 -14.73 1.20 -8.51
N GLU A 31 -15.44 1.45 -7.41
CA GLU A 31 -15.73 2.80 -6.90
C GLU A 31 -14.72 3.25 -5.85
N ALA A 32 -13.90 2.34 -5.34
CA ALA A 32 -12.93 2.61 -4.28
C ALA A 32 -11.86 3.62 -4.68
N LYS A 33 -11.54 4.53 -3.74
CA LYS A 33 -10.45 5.49 -3.78
C LYS A 33 -9.39 5.10 -2.76
N ILE A 34 -8.21 4.72 -3.21
CA ILE A 34 -7.14 4.25 -2.31
C ILE A 34 -5.94 5.19 -2.40
N ALA A 35 -5.42 5.63 -1.25
CA ALA A 35 -4.15 6.33 -1.16
C ALA A 35 -3.03 5.33 -0.89
N VAL A 36 -1.99 5.31 -1.73
CA VAL A 36 -0.78 4.52 -1.51
C VAL A 36 0.37 5.49 -1.23
N ILE A 37 0.89 5.42 -0.01
CA ILE A 37 1.96 6.30 0.45
C ILE A 37 3.29 5.56 0.31
N GLY A 38 4.09 5.97 -0.67
CA GLY A 38 5.29 5.27 -1.12
C GLY A 38 5.03 4.43 -2.38
N CYS A 39 5.83 4.64 -3.43
CA CYS A 39 5.80 3.92 -4.71
C CYS A 39 7.03 3.01 -4.89
N GLY A 40 7.65 2.59 -3.78
CA GLY A 40 8.85 1.75 -3.74
C GLY A 40 8.58 0.26 -3.95
N GLY A 41 9.31 -0.61 -3.24
CA GLY A 41 9.23 -2.06 -3.44
C GLY A 41 7.89 -2.68 -3.04
N ILE A 42 7.33 -2.24 -1.91
CA ILE A 42 6.00 -2.64 -1.44
C ILE A 42 4.95 -1.94 -2.31
N GLY A 43 4.94 -0.61 -2.26
CA GLY A 43 3.91 0.21 -2.90
C GLY A 43 3.81 0.00 -4.40
N GLY A 44 4.93 -0.17 -5.11
CA GLY A 44 4.93 -0.45 -6.55
C GLY A 44 4.18 -1.73 -6.89
N GLN A 45 4.37 -2.80 -6.10
CA GLN A 45 3.64 -4.05 -6.28
C GLN A 45 2.17 -3.91 -5.86
N THR A 46 1.89 -3.19 -4.76
CA THR A 46 0.53 -2.89 -4.30
C THR A 46 -0.27 -2.18 -5.38
N ILE A 47 0.30 -1.11 -5.96
CA ILE A 47 -0.30 -0.32 -7.05
C ILE A 47 -0.62 -1.19 -8.25
N GLU A 48 0.32 -2.05 -8.67
CA GLU A 48 0.11 -2.95 -9.80
C GLU A 48 -1.04 -3.92 -9.54
N MET A 49 -1.09 -4.55 -8.36
CA MET A 49 -2.15 -5.50 -8.01
C MET A 49 -3.51 -4.81 -7.89
N LEU A 50 -3.60 -3.65 -7.25
CA LEU A 50 -4.84 -2.87 -7.16
C LEU A 50 -5.37 -2.50 -8.57
N ALA A 51 -4.49 -2.07 -9.47
CA ALA A 51 -4.87 -1.74 -10.84
C ALA A 51 -5.38 -2.97 -11.60
N ARG A 52 -4.70 -4.11 -11.50
CA ARG A 52 -5.12 -5.37 -12.14
C ARG A 52 -6.44 -5.91 -11.61
N MET A 53 -6.71 -5.72 -10.31
CA MET A 53 -7.97 -6.11 -9.67
C MET A 53 -9.13 -5.14 -9.94
N GLY A 54 -8.86 -4.02 -10.62
CA GLY A 54 -9.89 -3.08 -11.08
C GLY A 54 -10.33 -2.05 -10.06
N VAL A 55 -9.42 -1.53 -9.24
CA VAL A 55 -9.69 -0.39 -8.34
C VAL A 55 -10.21 0.84 -9.11
N GLY A 56 -11.06 1.65 -8.50
CA GLY A 56 -11.58 2.87 -9.12
C GLY A 56 -10.57 4.00 -9.28
N GLN A 57 -9.94 4.39 -8.16
CA GLN A 57 -9.01 5.51 -8.12
C GLN A 57 -7.81 5.22 -7.21
N LEU A 58 -6.63 5.67 -7.64
CA LEU A 58 -5.41 5.67 -6.85
C LEU A 58 -4.88 7.10 -6.65
N ASN A 59 -4.59 7.45 -5.41
CA ASN A 59 -3.76 8.59 -5.04
C ASN A 59 -2.36 8.06 -4.73
N LEU A 60 -1.37 8.36 -5.58
CA LEU A 60 -0.01 7.84 -5.47
C LEU A 60 0.91 8.94 -4.96
N VAL A 61 1.59 8.68 -3.84
CA VAL A 61 2.43 9.67 -3.16
C VAL A 61 3.85 9.14 -3.08
N ASP A 62 4.78 9.86 -3.70
CA ASP A 62 6.21 9.58 -3.63
C ASP A 62 6.96 10.81 -4.16
N ASP A 63 7.92 11.30 -3.40
CA ASP A 63 8.77 12.45 -3.73
C ASP A 63 10.11 12.06 -4.38
N ASP A 64 10.39 10.76 -4.49
CA ASP A 64 11.65 10.23 -4.98
C ASP A 64 11.60 9.86 -6.48
N ALA A 65 12.77 9.64 -7.05
CA ALA A 65 12.96 9.13 -8.41
C ALA A 65 13.55 7.72 -8.38
N PHE A 66 13.41 6.97 -9.47
CA PHE A 66 14.05 5.65 -9.54
C PHE A 66 15.57 5.75 -9.66
N ASP A 67 16.27 5.02 -8.80
CA ASP A 67 17.73 4.86 -8.82
C ASP A 67 18.13 3.44 -9.24
N LEU A 68 19.39 3.24 -9.67
CA LEU A 68 19.93 1.93 -10.03
C LEU A 68 19.76 0.90 -8.90
N SER A 69 19.93 1.33 -7.65
CA SER A 69 19.74 0.50 -6.45
C SER A 69 18.30 0.01 -6.24
N ASN A 70 17.33 0.54 -6.99
CA ASN A 70 15.92 0.14 -6.90
C ASN A 70 15.59 -1.07 -7.77
N LEU A 71 16.39 -1.34 -8.81
CA LEU A 71 16.12 -2.39 -9.80
C LEU A 71 16.08 -3.80 -9.21
N ASN A 72 16.65 -4.01 -8.02
CA ASN A 72 16.68 -5.31 -7.37
C ASN A 72 15.33 -5.76 -6.78
N ARG A 73 14.38 -4.84 -6.56
CA ARG A 73 13.14 -5.12 -5.80
C ARG A 73 11.91 -4.30 -6.18
N GLN A 74 12.07 -3.16 -6.83
CA GLN A 74 10.95 -2.27 -7.16
C GLN A 74 10.42 -2.62 -8.55
N THR A 75 9.29 -3.34 -8.62
CA THR A 75 8.71 -3.88 -9.87
C THR A 75 8.48 -2.82 -10.94
N LEU A 76 8.21 -1.57 -10.54
CA LEU A 76 7.96 -0.46 -11.45
C LEU A 76 9.24 0.15 -12.05
N ALA A 77 10.42 -0.19 -11.51
CA ALA A 77 11.71 0.32 -11.94
C ALA A 77 12.29 -0.52 -13.10
N SER A 78 12.87 0.14 -14.09
CA SER A 78 13.76 -0.49 -15.07
C SER A 78 14.85 0.50 -15.49
N ILE A 79 15.82 0.05 -16.30
CA ILE A 79 16.85 0.91 -16.87
C ILE A 79 16.25 2.15 -17.56
N LYS A 80 15.06 2.02 -18.15
CA LYS A 80 14.38 3.12 -18.85
C LYS A 80 13.85 4.20 -17.89
N GLU A 81 13.50 3.84 -16.66
CA GLU A 81 12.85 4.73 -15.72
C GLU A 81 13.82 5.38 -14.71
N LEU A 82 15.12 5.11 -14.81
CA LEU A 82 16.13 5.77 -13.95
C LEU A 82 16.05 7.31 -14.06
N GLY A 83 16.04 7.98 -12.91
CA GLY A 83 15.93 9.43 -12.77
C GLY A 83 14.50 9.98 -12.95
N LEU A 84 13.50 9.13 -13.21
CA LEU A 84 12.10 9.55 -13.31
C LEU A 84 11.39 9.40 -11.97
N SER A 85 10.48 10.34 -11.69
CA SER A 85 9.60 10.33 -10.52
C SER A 85 8.83 9.01 -10.40
N LYS A 86 8.91 8.39 -9.22
CA LYS A 86 8.27 7.08 -8.97
C LYS A 86 6.76 7.15 -9.12
N SER A 87 6.12 8.17 -8.54
CA SER A 87 4.66 8.33 -8.59
C SER A 87 4.14 8.59 -10.01
N LYS A 88 4.88 9.36 -10.83
CA LYS A 88 4.53 9.58 -12.26
C LYS A 88 4.70 8.32 -13.10
N VAL A 89 5.80 7.59 -12.92
CA VAL A 89 6.01 6.31 -13.62
C VAL A 89 4.92 5.31 -13.23
N ALA A 90 4.59 5.21 -11.94
CA ALA A 90 3.53 4.33 -11.46
C ALA A 90 2.19 4.64 -12.13
N LYS A 91 1.83 5.92 -12.26
CA LYS A 91 0.64 6.35 -13.03
C LYS A 91 0.65 5.88 -14.48
N GLU A 92 1.78 6.02 -15.18
CA GLU A 92 1.87 5.55 -16.57
C GLU A 92 1.77 4.02 -16.66
N LYS A 93 2.38 3.28 -15.73
CA LYS A 93 2.26 1.82 -15.66
C LYS A 93 0.81 1.40 -15.41
N VAL A 94 0.12 2.02 -14.45
CA VAL A 94 -1.31 1.78 -14.19
C VAL A 94 -2.14 2.05 -15.44
N ARG A 95 -1.92 3.18 -16.13
CA ARG A 95 -2.65 3.52 -17.36
C ARG A 95 -2.48 2.47 -18.46
N LEU A 96 -1.29 1.87 -18.57
CA LEU A 96 -1.00 0.79 -19.53
C LEU A 96 -1.64 -0.55 -19.13
N ILE A 97 -1.73 -0.83 -17.82
CA ILE A 97 -2.32 -2.06 -17.28
C ILE A 97 -3.84 -2.01 -17.31
N ASN A 98 -4.42 -0.95 -16.77
CA ASN A 98 -5.86 -0.78 -16.62
C ASN A 98 -6.23 0.70 -16.87
N PRO A 99 -6.66 1.06 -18.09
CA PRO A 99 -6.99 2.43 -18.44
C PRO A 99 -8.29 2.94 -17.78
N TYR A 100 -9.02 2.09 -17.04
CA TYR A 100 -10.22 2.47 -16.30
C TYR A 100 -9.92 3.04 -14.91
N VAL A 101 -8.69 2.85 -14.41
CA VAL A 101 -8.26 3.37 -13.10
C VAL A 101 -7.92 4.85 -13.23
N LYS A 102 -8.54 5.69 -12.39
CA LYS A 102 -8.14 7.09 -12.27
C LYS A 102 -6.91 7.20 -11.37
N VAL A 103 -5.89 7.95 -11.79
CA VAL A 103 -4.66 8.10 -11.00
C VAL A 103 -4.28 9.57 -10.80
N ASN A 104 -4.15 9.95 -9.54
CA ASN A 104 -3.60 11.24 -9.09
C ASN A 104 -2.20 11.00 -8.50
N CYS A 105 -1.24 11.87 -8.81
CA CYS A 105 0.12 11.79 -8.28
C CYS A 105 0.41 12.99 -7.39
N PHE A 106 1.08 12.74 -6.28
CA PHE A 106 1.59 13.74 -5.35
C PHE A 106 3.10 13.53 -5.23
N GLU A 107 3.87 14.45 -5.82
CA GLU A 107 5.34 14.46 -5.80
C GLU A 107 5.85 15.31 -4.64
N GLU A 108 5.40 15.00 -3.43
CA GLU A 108 5.70 15.75 -2.22
C GLU A 108 5.88 14.81 -1.03
N THR A 109 6.80 15.17 -0.13
CA THR A 109 6.94 14.49 1.16
C THR A 109 5.66 14.70 1.96
N VAL A 110 5.14 13.66 2.60
CA VAL A 110 3.97 13.80 3.48
C VAL A 110 4.39 14.50 4.77
N THR A 111 3.61 15.52 5.15
CA THR A 111 3.80 16.38 6.31
C THR A 111 2.48 16.54 7.05
N LYS A 112 2.51 17.11 8.27
CA LYS A 112 1.27 17.37 9.04
C LYS A 112 0.35 18.35 8.30
N GLU A 113 0.93 19.22 7.48
CA GLU A 113 0.25 20.29 6.79
C GLU A 113 -0.43 19.84 5.49
N ASN A 114 0.07 18.77 4.84
CA ASN A 114 -0.47 18.28 3.56
C ASN A 114 -1.19 16.92 3.66
N VAL A 115 -1.00 16.15 4.73
CA VAL A 115 -1.53 14.78 4.84
C VAL A 115 -3.05 14.71 4.66
N ASP A 116 -3.79 15.68 5.19
CA ASP A 116 -5.24 15.73 5.07
C ASP A 116 -5.70 15.94 3.64
N LYS A 117 -4.96 16.73 2.85
CA LYS A 117 -5.24 16.94 1.43
C LYS A 117 -4.91 15.69 0.62
N ILE A 118 -3.81 15.02 0.94
CA ILE A 118 -3.32 13.82 0.24
C ILE A 118 -4.28 12.64 0.44
N ILE A 119 -4.65 12.36 1.69
CA ILE A 119 -5.60 11.29 2.03
C ILE A 119 -7.02 11.66 1.59
N GLY A 120 -7.39 12.95 1.64
CA GLY A 120 -8.67 13.43 1.15
C GLY A 120 -9.87 12.64 1.70
N GLU A 121 -10.70 12.15 0.78
CA GLU A 121 -11.85 11.27 1.01
C GLU A 121 -11.57 9.84 0.49
N CYS A 122 -10.35 9.34 0.67
CA CYS A 122 -10.03 7.96 0.34
C CYS A 122 -10.77 6.99 1.26
N ASP A 123 -11.14 5.84 0.71
CA ASP A 123 -11.77 4.75 1.46
C ASP A 123 -10.73 3.96 2.25
N ILE A 124 -9.47 3.95 1.81
CA ILE A 124 -8.34 3.22 2.40
C ILE A 124 -7.04 4.01 2.23
N VAL A 125 -6.17 3.95 3.23
CA VAL A 125 -4.77 4.37 3.16
C VAL A 125 -3.86 3.17 3.30
N ILE A 126 -2.86 3.05 2.43
CA ILE A 126 -1.85 2.00 2.44
C ILE A 126 -0.49 2.62 2.77
N ASP A 127 0.16 2.08 3.79
CA ASP A 127 1.53 2.40 4.17
C ASP A 127 2.54 1.49 3.49
N ALA A 128 3.20 2.05 2.48
CA ALA A 128 4.35 1.47 1.82
C ALA A 128 5.62 2.32 2.06
N LEU A 129 5.69 3.00 3.21
CA LEU A 129 6.80 3.86 3.62
C LEU A 129 7.95 3.03 4.20
N ASP A 130 9.13 3.64 4.28
CA ASP A 130 10.33 3.08 4.88
C ASP A 130 10.79 3.80 6.16
N ASN A 131 10.08 4.86 6.57
CA ASN A 131 10.43 5.67 7.74
C ASN A 131 9.25 5.83 8.71
N VAL A 132 9.54 5.71 10.01
CA VAL A 132 8.52 5.69 11.07
C VAL A 132 7.84 7.05 11.23
N LYS A 133 8.58 8.15 11.06
CA LYS A 133 8.05 9.52 11.15
C LYS A 133 6.82 9.73 10.27
N THR A 134 6.93 9.38 8.97
CA THR A 134 5.83 9.57 8.03
C THR A 134 4.69 8.61 8.31
N ARG A 135 4.99 7.37 8.73
CA ARG A 135 3.97 6.39 9.13
C ARG A 135 3.08 6.92 10.24
N VAL A 136 3.65 7.54 11.28
CA VAL A 136 2.89 8.13 12.39
C VAL A 136 2.01 9.29 11.91
N ILE A 137 2.53 10.17 11.06
CA ILE A 137 1.74 11.30 10.51
C ILE A 137 0.53 10.77 9.73
N VAL A 138 0.74 9.79 8.85
CA VAL A 138 -0.30 9.20 8.03
C VAL A 138 -1.30 8.40 8.86
N SER A 139 -0.83 7.58 9.81
CA SER A 139 -1.69 6.75 10.64
C SER A 139 -2.62 7.60 11.50
N ARG A 140 -2.13 8.68 12.11
CA ARG A 140 -2.96 9.62 12.88
C ARG A 140 -4.01 10.30 12.01
N ALA A 141 -3.63 10.73 10.81
CA ALA A 141 -4.58 11.36 9.89
C ALA A 141 -5.67 10.37 9.42
N ALA A 142 -5.30 9.13 9.12
CA ALA A 142 -6.26 8.08 8.77
C ALA A 142 -7.21 7.75 9.94
N GLU A 143 -6.68 7.62 11.16
CA GLU A 143 -7.45 7.40 12.39
C GLU A 143 -8.47 8.53 12.64
N ASN A 144 -8.01 9.78 12.57
CA ASN A 144 -8.87 10.96 12.76
C ASN A 144 -10.02 11.02 11.73
N LYS A 145 -9.76 10.57 10.49
CA LYS A 145 -10.76 10.51 9.42
C LYS A 145 -11.58 9.22 9.40
N LYS A 146 -11.28 8.28 10.30
CA LYS A 146 -11.88 6.94 10.34
C LYS A 146 -11.67 6.12 9.06
N ILE A 147 -10.53 6.31 8.41
CA ILE A 147 -10.14 5.60 7.21
C ILE A 147 -9.25 4.41 7.62
N PRO A 148 -9.55 3.18 7.18
CA PRO A 148 -8.68 2.03 7.39
C PRO A 148 -7.24 2.30 6.88
N PHE A 149 -6.27 1.99 7.74
CA PHE A 149 -4.85 2.13 7.49
C PHE A 149 -4.22 0.72 7.42
N ILE A 150 -3.81 0.32 6.22
CA ILE A 150 -3.15 -0.96 5.96
C ILE A 150 -1.65 -0.75 6.10
N HIS A 151 -1.05 -1.43 7.07
CA HIS A 151 0.37 -1.34 7.36
C HIS A 151 1.12 -2.57 6.87
N GLY A 152 2.08 -2.38 5.96
CA GLY A 152 3.07 -3.38 5.58
C GLY A 152 4.48 -2.96 5.97
N ALA A 153 5.29 -3.93 6.41
CA ALA A 153 6.71 -3.70 6.66
C ALA A 153 7.54 -4.95 6.37
N ILE A 154 8.84 -4.74 6.13
CA ILE A 154 9.78 -5.81 5.82
C ILE A 154 11.13 -5.60 6.52
N HIS A 155 11.86 -6.70 6.71
CA HIS A 155 13.28 -6.69 7.10
C HIS A 155 13.97 -7.93 6.54
N GLY A 156 14.83 -7.76 5.52
CA GLY A 156 15.48 -8.89 4.84
C GLY A 156 14.46 -9.79 4.15
N THR A 157 14.27 -11.00 4.68
CA THR A 157 13.32 -12.02 4.23
C THR A 157 12.01 -12.01 5.03
N LEU A 158 11.96 -11.24 6.13
CA LEU A 158 10.79 -11.09 6.99
C LEU A 158 9.81 -10.08 6.41
N GLY A 159 8.53 -10.43 6.43
CA GLY A 159 7.43 -9.54 6.09
C GLY A 159 6.35 -9.58 7.15
N GLN A 160 5.70 -8.44 7.37
CA GLN A 160 4.54 -8.34 8.25
C GLN A 160 3.46 -7.42 7.67
N ILE A 161 2.20 -7.74 7.96
CA ILE A 161 1.04 -6.94 7.58
C ILE A 161 -0.05 -6.97 8.65
N THR A 162 -0.68 -5.81 8.87
CA THR A 162 -1.89 -5.67 9.68
C THR A 162 -2.74 -4.49 9.19
N VAL A 163 -4.00 -4.47 9.57
CA VAL A 163 -4.95 -3.38 9.26
C VAL A 163 -5.41 -2.72 10.56
N PHE A 164 -5.26 -1.41 10.62
CA PHE A 164 -5.83 -0.57 11.66
C PHE A 164 -7.13 0.05 11.15
N SER A 165 -8.20 -0.10 11.91
CA SER A 165 -9.51 0.46 11.57
C SER A 165 -10.05 1.21 12.77
N ALA A 166 -10.83 2.25 12.53
CA ALA A 166 -11.34 3.14 13.57
C ALA A 166 -12.37 2.51 14.52
N ASP A 167 -12.83 1.29 14.26
CA ASP A 167 -13.71 0.52 15.14
C ASP A 167 -12.94 -0.27 16.22
N LYS A 168 -11.61 -0.18 16.26
CA LYS A 168 -10.76 -0.85 17.24
C LYS A 168 -10.04 0.16 18.13
N ASP A 169 -9.90 -0.19 19.40
CA ASP A 169 -9.17 0.61 20.40
C ASP A 169 -7.63 0.43 20.32
N ILE A 170 -7.10 0.02 19.16
CA ILE A 170 -5.66 -0.15 18.95
C ILE A 170 -5.22 0.56 17.67
N ASN A 171 -4.26 1.47 17.80
CA ASN A 171 -3.66 2.21 16.70
C ASN A 171 -2.18 1.81 16.50
N TYR A 172 -1.61 2.31 15.40
CA TYR A 172 -0.24 2.02 14.97
C TYR A 172 0.78 2.26 16.10
N GLU A 173 0.72 3.43 16.74
CA GLU A 173 1.67 3.82 17.79
C GLU A 173 1.53 2.95 19.05
N THR A 174 0.32 2.57 19.41
CA THR A 174 0.06 1.69 20.56
C THR A 174 0.57 0.27 20.30
N MET A 175 0.31 -0.27 19.11
CA MET A 175 0.73 -1.64 18.77
C MET A 175 2.24 -1.81 18.74
N PHE A 176 2.96 -0.81 18.21
CA PHE A 176 4.43 -0.84 18.09
C PHE A 176 5.16 -0.11 19.22
N ASN A 177 4.44 0.34 20.26
CA ASN A 177 4.99 1.03 21.43
C ASN A 177 5.91 2.21 21.05
N LEU A 178 5.44 3.06 20.14
CA LEU A 178 6.24 4.15 19.59
C LEU A 178 6.40 5.32 20.60
N PRO A 179 7.54 6.03 20.58
CA PRO A 179 7.83 7.11 21.53
C PRO A 179 6.88 8.31 21.41
N SER A 180 6.17 8.43 20.30
CA SER A 180 5.16 9.47 20.03
C SER A 180 3.80 9.19 20.66
N LYS A 181 3.56 7.97 21.16
CA LYS A 181 2.29 7.58 21.78
C LYS A 181 1.91 8.57 22.89
N ASP A 182 0.64 9.01 22.86
CA ASP A 182 0.06 9.95 23.83
C ASP A 182 0.76 11.33 23.87
N LYS A 183 1.53 11.68 22.83
CA LYS A 183 2.23 12.98 22.69
C LYS A 183 1.80 13.71 21.42
N ASP A 184 1.86 15.03 21.46
CA ASP A 184 1.80 15.87 20.26
C ASP A 184 3.04 15.68 19.38
N LEU A 185 2.87 15.77 18.06
CA LEU A 185 3.96 15.69 17.09
C LEU A 185 4.76 17.01 17.01
N THR A 186 5.41 17.37 18.12
CA THR A 186 6.40 18.45 18.20
C THR A 186 7.66 18.08 17.41
N GLU A 187 8.56 19.05 17.15
CA GLU A 187 9.82 18.78 16.44
C GLU A 187 10.66 17.72 17.18
N ASP A 188 10.80 17.83 18.50
CA ASP A 188 11.53 16.86 19.33
C ASP A 188 10.98 15.42 19.18
N VAL A 189 9.65 15.25 19.18
CA VAL A 189 9.01 13.93 19.02
C VAL A 189 9.21 13.39 17.61
N LEU A 190 9.20 14.25 16.59
CA LEU A 190 9.46 13.85 15.21
C LEU A 190 10.92 13.44 14.98
N ASP A 191 11.85 14.06 15.70
CA ASP A 191 13.26 13.71 15.70
C ASP A 191 13.49 12.36 16.40
N ASP A 192 12.85 12.14 17.55
CA ASP A 192 12.82 10.83 18.22
C ASP A 192 12.35 9.72 17.26
N LEU A 193 11.24 9.94 16.54
CA LEU A 193 10.72 8.99 15.56
C LEU A 193 11.68 8.73 14.39
N SER A 194 12.42 9.74 13.96
CA SER A 194 13.39 9.61 12.87
C SER A 194 14.58 8.72 13.27
N SER A 195 14.87 8.64 14.58
CA SER A 195 15.94 7.80 15.12
C SER A 195 15.58 6.32 15.30
N VAL A 196 14.28 5.96 15.23
CA VAL A 196 13.80 4.58 15.44
C VAL A 196 14.32 3.63 14.36
N THR A 197 14.43 4.10 13.12
CA THR A 197 15.00 3.36 12.00
C THR A 197 16.37 3.92 11.66
N SER A 198 17.41 3.09 11.68
CA SER A 198 18.76 3.48 11.28
C SER A 198 19.29 2.62 10.14
N GLY A 199 19.92 3.27 9.16
CA GLY A 199 20.54 2.63 8.01
C GLY A 199 19.56 2.18 6.93
N VAL A 200 20.11 1.62 5.85
CA VAL A 200 19.34 1.00 4.77
C VAL A 200 19.09 -0.46 5.17
N PRO A 201 17.86 -0.87 5.50
CA PRO A 201 17.60 -2.24 5.91
C PRO A 201 17.90 -3.21 4.76
N PRO A 202 18.43 -4.40 5.06
CA PRO A 202 18.62 -5.43 4.05
C PRO A 202 17.26 -5.81 3.44
N VAL A 203 17.24 -6.16 2.17
CA VAL A 203 16.02 -6.53 1.46
C VAL A 203 16.34 -7.48 0.30
N ILE A 204 15.54 -8.55 0.18
CA ILE A 204 15.53 -9.42 -0.98
C ILE A 204 14.24 -9.18 -1.78
N GLY A 205 14.35 -9.13 -3.11
CA GLY A 205 13.28 -8.68 -4.01
C GLY A 205 11.87 -9.21 -3.73
N PRO A 206 11.68 -10.53 -3.52
CA PRO A 206 10.34 -11.10 -3.32
C PRO A 206 9.61 -10.61 -2.06
N THR A 207 10.33 -10.29 -0.98
CA THR A 207 9.73 -9.96 0.32
C THR A 207 8.82 -8.72 0.25
N PRO A 208 9.27 -7.54 -0.22
CA PRO A 208 8.39 -6.39 -0.37
C PRO A 208 7.29 -6.61 -1.40
N ASN A 209 7.51 -7.42 -2.44
CA ASN A 209 6.47 -7.71 -3.43
C ASN A 209 5.35 -8.57 -2.83
N LEU A 210 5.69 -9.58 -2.01
CA LEU A 210 4.69 -10.36 -1.29
C LEU A 210 3.88 -9.51 -0.33
N ILE A 211 4.51 -8.61 0.41
CA ILE A 211 3.79 -7.64 1.25
C ILE A 211 2.88 -6.74 0.40
N GLY A 212 3.35 -6.23 -0.73
CA GLY A 212 2.49 -5.39 -1.58
C GLY A 212 1.30 -6.14 -2.17
N CYS A 213 1.46 -7.43 -2.50
CA CYS A 213 0.33 -8.29 -2.86
C CYS A 213 -0.66 -8.46 -1.70
N LEU A 214 -0.17 -8.65 -0.49
CA LEU A 214 -1.00 -8.80 0.71
C LEU A 214 -1.73 -7.49 1.06
N GLU A 215 -1.09 -6.33 0.94
CA GLU A 215 -1.73 -5.02 1.14
C GLU A 215 -2.86 -4.79 0.14
N ALA A 216 -2.62 -5.07 -1.14
CA ALA A 216 -3.64 -4.98 -2.17
C ALA A 216 -4.81 -5.92 -1.86
N MET A 217 -4.52 -7.12 -1.35
CA MET A 217 -5.54 -8.10 -0.98
C MET A 217 -6.33 -7.64 0.25
N GLU A 218 -5.71 -7.08 1.29
CA GLU A 218 -6.42 -6.51 2.44
C GLU A 218 -7.37 -5.38 1.98
N ALA A 219 -6.90 -4.51 1.09
CA ALA A 219 -7.75 -3.46 0.52
C ALA A 219 -8.95 -4.03 -0.25
N PHE A 220 -8.71 -5.07 -1.05
CA PHE A 220 -9.77 -5.77 -1.76
C PHE A 220 -10.78 -6.40 -0.79
N LYS A 221 -10.33 -7.07 0.28
CA LYS A 221 -11.20 -7.66 1.31
C LYS A 221 -12.06 -6.60 1.99
N ILE A 222 -11.48 -5.46 2.36
CA ILE A 222 -12.20 -4.35 2.99
C ILE A 222 -13.33 -3.84 2.08
N MET A 223 -13.02 -3.51 0.82
CA MET A 223 -14.02 -2.93 -0.09
C MET A 223 -15.07 -3.94 -0.57
N THR A 224 -14.66 -5.20 -0.80
CA THR A 224 -15.57 -6.24 -1.29
C THR A 224 -16.32 -6.95 -0.17
N GLY A 225 -15.87 -6.86 1.09
CA GLY A 225 -16.43 -7.59 2.22
C GLY A 225 -16.26 -9.11 2.12
N VAL A 226 -15.32 -9.59 1.31
CA VAL A 226 -15.05 -11.03 1.13
C VAL A 226 -13.82 -11.43 1.93
N GLY A 227 -13.91 -12.56 2.66
CA GLY A 227 -12.83 -13.06 3.51
C GLY A 227 -12.73 -12.34 4.86
N LYS A 228 -11.70 -12.68 5.64
CA LYS A 228 -11.39 -12.04 6.94
C LYS A 228 -10.20 -11.10 6.76
N VAL A 229 -10.33 -9.86 7.23
CA VAL A 229 -9.25 -8.86 7.26
C VAL A 229 -8.27 -9.18 8.39
N THR A 230 -6.96 -9.02 8.15
CA THR A 230 -5.92 -9.19 9.18
C THR A 230 -5.87 -7.95 10.05
N GLN A 231 -6.81 -7.83 10.98
CA GLN A 231 -7.05 -6.59 11.72
C GLN A 231 -6.32 -6.59 13.07
N ALA A 232 -5.69 -5.47 13.43
CA ALA A 232 -5.03 -5.29 14.71
C ALA A 232 -5.99 -5.65 15.88
N PRO A 233 -5.52 -6.34 16.94
CA PRO A 233 -4.12 -6.64 17.25
C PRO A 233 -3.52 -7.86 16.52
N GLU A 234 -4.24 -8.51 15.62
CA GLU A 234 -3.69 -9.60 14.81
C GLU A 234 -2.68 -9.05 13.81
N ILE A 235 -1.55 -9.74 13.63
CA ILE A 235 -0.53 -9.43 12.62
C ILE A 235 -0.18 -10.71 11.88
N LEU A 236 -0.16 -10.65 10.55
CA LEU A 236 0.36 -11.74 9.73
C LEU A 236 1.84 -11.49 9.53
N THR A 237 2.66 -12.48 9.85
CA THR A 237 4.12 -12.45 9.68
C THR A 237 4.59 -13.67 8.90
N PHE A 238 5.64 -13.51 8.11
CA PHE A 238 6.35 -14.63 7.48
C PHE A 238 7.85 -14.35 7.40
N ASP A 239 8.64 -15.41 7.31
CA ASP A 239 10.04 -15.39 6.86
C ASP A 239 10.16 -16.29 5.62
N LEU A 240 10.67 -15.76 4.51
CA LEU A 240 10.85 -16.55 3.29
C LEU A 240 11.94 -17.63 3.39
N LEU A 241 12.78 -17.60 4.42
CA LEU A 241 13.73 -18.66 4.72
C LEU A 241 13.18 -19.71 5.70
N ASP A 242 12.04 -19.42 6.35
CA ASP A 242 11.36 -20.35 7.26
C ASP A 242 10.12 -20.95 6.59
N LEU A 243 10.23 -22.20 6.15
CA LEU A 243 9.14 -22.94 5.51
C LEU A 243 7.91 -23.08 6.41
N THR A 244 8.03 -22.94 7.74
CA THR A 244 6.87 -22.99 8.64
C THR A 244 5.93 -21.80 8.47
N SER A 245 6.38 -20.73 7.82
CA SER A 245 5.54 -19.60 7.41
C SER A 245 4.46 -19.98 6.40
N PHE A 246 4.60 -21.14 5.75
CA PHE A 246 3.66 -21.66 4.76
C PHE A 246 3.22 -23.09 5.13
N ASN A 247 1.98 -23.45 4.76
CA ASN A 247 1.53 -24.83 4.90
C ASN A 247 2.12 -25.66 3.74
N VAL A 248 3.05 -26.56 4.06
CA VAL A 248 3.57 -27.55 3.11
C VAL A 248 2.78 -28.84 3.29
N ASN A 249 2.03 -29.23 2.26
CA ASN A 249 1.21 -30.45 2.27
C ASN A 249 1.80 -31.48 1.31
N GLU A 250 1.86 -32.75 1.74
CA GLU A 250 2.08 -33.89 0.83
C GLU A 250 0.74 -34.29 0.20
N ILE A 251 0.72 -34.47 -1.13
CA ILE A 251 -0.47 -34.82 -1.93
C ILE A 251 -0.25 -36.18 -2.58
#